data_AF-A0A965MLG3-F1
#
_entry.id   AF-A0A965MLG3-F1
#
_cell.length_a   1.000
_cell.length_b   1.000
_cell.length_c   1.000
_cell.angle_alpha   90.00
_cell.angle_beta   90.00
_cell.angle_gamma   90.00
#
_symmetry.space_group_name_H-M   'P 1'
#
loop_
_entity.id
_entity.type
_entity.pdbx_description
1 polymer ?
#
loop_
_entity_poly.entity_id
_entity_poly.type
_entity_poly.pdbx_seq_one_letter_code
_entity_poly.pdbx_strand_id
1 'polypeptide(L)'
;MDIEGSEYAAMRGAQRLLQNCRVFVFEFIPDHLRNVAGVDFEDFFEALPVKDFDRALLPRHAKDIPISQLRGVLQELYVQNEYEDGVLMLKERLTS
;
A
#
# COMPACT_ATOMS: atom_id res chain seq x y z
N MET A 1 6.28 -6.17 -2.05
CA MET A 1 7.25 -5.46 -1.19
C MET A 1 6.76 -5.67 0.21
N ASP A 2 7.51 -6.45 0.98
CA ASP A 2 7.30 -6.47 2.42
C ASP A 2 7.69 -5.09 2.96
N ILE A 3 6.93 -4.50 3.91
CA ILE A 3 7.21 -3.16 4.42
C ILE A 3 7.70 -3.27 5.86
N GLU A 4 8.95 -3.73 5.99
CA GLU A 4 9.66 -3.91 7.26
C GLU A 4 10.90 -2.99 7.35
N GLY A 5 10.69 -1.70 7.62
CA GLY A 5 11.77 -0.77 7.92
C GLY A 5 12.63 -0.35 6.70
N SER A 6 13.48 -1.22 6.17
CA SER A 6 14.43 -0.86 5.10
C SER A 6 13.75 -0.68 3.73
N GLU A 7 12.69 -1.43 3.50
CA GLU A 7 11.85 -1.43 2.32
C GLU A 7 11.00 -0.16 2.26
N TYR A 8 10.59 0.37 3.41
CA TYR A 8 9.95 1.68 3.50
C TYR A 8 10.89 2.79 2.98
N ALA A 9 12.17 2.76 3.37
CA ALA A 9 13.16 3.71 2.88
C ALA A 9 13.44 3.53 1.37
N ALA A 10 13.51 2.28 0.89
CA ALA A 10 13.67 1.96 -0.53
C ALA A 10 12.48 2.48 -1.37
N MET A 11 11.25 2.32 -0.88
CA MET A 11 10.04 2.84 -1.52
C MET A 11 10.08 4.37 -1.66
N ARG A 12 10.48 5.09 -0.60
CA ARG A 12 10.65 6.55 -0.65
C ARG A 12 11.71 7.00 -1.66
N GLY A 13 12.80 6.24 -1.79
CA GLY A 13 13.86 6.52 -2.77
C GLY A 13 13.50 6.15 -4.21
N ALA A 14 12.59 5.20 -4.42
CA ALA A 14 12.27 4.62 -5.72
C ALA A 14 11.06 5.25 -6.45
N GLN A 15 10.55 6.40 -5.99
CA GLN A 15 9.33 7.04 -6.51
C GLN A 15 9.28 7.16 -8.05
N ARG A 16 10.40 7.48 -8.70
CA ARG A 16 10.47 7.59 -10.18
C ARG A 16 10.35 6.25 -10.91
N LEU A 17 10.77 5.14 -10.29
CA LEU A 17 10.56 3.80 -10.83
C LEU A 17 9.09 3.38 -10.65
N LEU A 18 8.51 3.67 -9.48
CA LEU A 18 7.12 3.36 -9.15
C LEU A 18 6.11 4.06 -10.08
N GLN A 19 6.44 5.26 -10.57
CA GLN A 19 5.66 5.96 -11.60
C GLN A 19 5.46 5.17 -12.89
N ASN A 20 6.37 4.26 -13.25
CA ASN A 20 6.25 3.42 -14.44
C ASN A 20 5.69 2.01 -14.15
N CYS A 21 5.57 1.64 -12.87
CA CYS A 21 5.02 0.34 -12.46
C CYS A 21 3.52 0.27 -12.75
N ARG A 22 3.06 -0.81 -13.40
CA ARG A 22 1.63 -1.05 -13.66
C ARG A 22 0.92 -1.74 -12.50
N VAL A 23 1.70 -2.47 -11.71
CA VAL A 23 1.26 -3.20 -10.53
C VAL A 23 2.26 -2.91 -9.43
N PHE A 24 1.78 -2.51 -8.26
CA PHE A 24 2.58 -2.44 -7.04
C PHE A 24 1.92 -3.31 -5.99
N VAL A 25 2.67 -4.27 -5.45
CA VAL A 25 2.16 -5.21 -4.44
C VAL A 25 2.92 -4.99 -3.16
N PHE A 26 2.21 -4.86 -2.03
CA PHE A 26 2.82 -4.75 -0.72
C PHE A 26 2.03 -5.50 0.35
N GLU A 27 2.73 -5.91 1.40
CA GLU A 27 2.11 -6.49 2.60
C GLU A 27 1.71 -5.37 3.56
N PHE A 28 0.55 -5.51 4.18
CA PHE A 28 0.06 -4.59 5.19
C PHE A 28 -0.15 -5.33 6.51
N ILE A 29 0.80 -5.16 7.42
CA ILE A 29 0.78 -5.78 8.75
C ILE A 29 0.89 -4.65 9.80
N PRO A 30 -0.22 -4.25 10.45
CA PRO A 30 -0.23 -3.12 11.40
C PRO A 30 0.80 -3.22 12.53
N ASP A 31 1.04 -4.44 13.02
CA ASP A 31 2.03 -4.67 14.09
C ASP A 31 3.47 -4.46 13.62
N HIS A 32 3.79 -4.74 12.36
CA HIS A 32 5.13 -4.48 11.81
C HIS A 32 5.36 -2.98 11.63
N LEU A 33 4.32 -2.24 11.23
CA LEU A 33 4.39 -0.78 11.12
C LEU A 33 4.73 -0.13 12.47
N ARG A 34 4.01 -0.48 13.53
CA ARG A 34 4.23 0.09 14.87
C ARG A 34 5.51 -0.39 15.52
N ASN A 35 5.76 -1.70 15.50
CA ASN A 35 6.74 -2.32 16.39
C ASN A 35 8.09 -2.59 15.71
N VAL A 36 8.14 -2.64 14.37
CA VAL A 36 9.37 -2.92 13.60
C VAL A 36 9.85 -1.66 12.86
N ALA A 37 8.96 -1.01 12.11
CA ALA A 37 9.32 0.20 11.37
C ALA A 37 9.32 1.46 12.26
N GLY A 38 8.52 1.48 13.33
CA GLY A 38 8.35 2.66 14.19
C GLY A 38 7.66 3.83 13.47
N VAL A 39 6.83 3.51 12.47
CA VAL A 39 6.14 4.47 11.59
C VAL A 39 4.64 4.40 11.90
N ASP A 40 3.99 5.56 12.03
CA ASP A 40 2.55 5.59 12.20
C ASP A 40 1.82 5.34 10.85
N PHE A 41 0.51 5.16 10.91
CA PHE A 41 -0.28 4.87 9.71
C PHE A 41 -0.21 6.00 8.67
N GLU A 42 -0.13 7.25 9.10
CA GLU A 42 -0.15 8.41 8.22
C GLU A 42 1.15 8.52 7.44
N ASP A 43 2.29 8.43 8.13
CA ASP A 43 3.61 8.42 7.53
C ASP A 43 3.79 7.24 6.56
N PHE A 44 3.20 6.09 6.88
CA PHE A 44 3.16 4.95 5.99
C PHE A 44 2.39 5.25 4.71
N PHE A 45 1.15 5.73 4.86
CA PHE A 45 0.25 5.95 3.74
C PHE A 45 0.77 7.03 2.79
N GLU A 46 1.36 8.11 3.32
CA GLU A 46 1.97 9.18 2.52
C GLU A 46 3.14 8.70 1.66
N ALA A 47 3.85 7.67 2.09
CA ALA A 47 4.96 7.11 1.33
C ALA A 47 4.50 6.20 0.18
N LEU A 48 3.28 5.66 0.25
CA LEU A 48 2.73 4.82 -0.81
C LEU A 48 2.49 5.65 -2.08
N PRO A 49 2.82 5.11 -3.28
CA PRO A 49 2.65 5.83 -4.55
C PRO A 49 1.19 5.88 -5.03
N VAL A 50 0.22 6.09 -4.12
CA VAL A 50 -1.24 5.93 -4.38
C VAL A 50 -1.75 6.79 -5.55
N LYS A 51 -1.17 7.98 -5.75
CA LYS A 51 -1.57 8.92 -6.82
C LYS A 51 -1.34 8.38 -8.23
N ASP A 52 -0.48 7.38 -8.37
CA ASP A 52 -0.13 6.83 -9.67
C ASP A 52 -1.05 5.66 -10.05
N PHE A 53 -1.89 5.14 -9.15
CA PHE A 53 -2.74 3.95 -9.38
C PHE A 53 -4.22 4.30 -9.40
N ASP A 54 -5.06 3.40 -9.91
CA ASP A 54 -6.50 3.64 -10.12
C ASP A 54 -7.39 2.80 -9.19
N ARG A 55 -6.95 1.59 -8.87
CA ARG A 55 -7.70 0.63 -8.04
C ARG A 55 -6.77 -0.18 -7.14
N ALA A 56 -7.35 -0.75 -6.08
CA ALA A 56 -6.68 -1.66 -5.17
C ALA A 56 -7.46 -2.95 -4.97
N LEU A 57 -6.74 -4.07 -4.94
CA LEU A 57 -7.27 -5.39 -4.57
C LEU A 57 -6.69 -5.82 -3.22
N LEU A 58 -7.57 -6.31 -2.35
CA LEU A 58 -7.23 -6.87 -1.05
C LEU A 58 -7.80 -8.30 -1.02
N PRO A 59 -7.04 -9.31 -1.50
CA PRO A 59 -7.54 -10.66 -1.74
C PRO A 59 -8.07 -11.36 -0.49
N ARG A 60 -7.38 -11.23 0.66
CA ARG A 60 -7.80 -11.86 1.91
C ARG A 60 -9.17 -11.35 2.38
N HIS A 61 -9.45 -10.08 2.14
CA HIS A 61 -10.73 -9.45 2.48
C HIS A 61 -11.74 -9.45 1.33
N ALA A 62 -11.39 -10.06 0.19
CA ALA A 62 -12.21 -10.09 -1.03
C ALA A 62 -12.70 -8.70 -1.47
N LYS A 63 -11.87 -7.65 -1.31
CA LYS A 63 -12.20 -6.27 -1.72
C LYS A 63 -11.53 -5.92 -3.06
N ASP A 64 -12.32 -5.39 -3.98
CA ASP A 64 -11.86 -4.67 -5.18
C ASP A 64 -12.44 -3.25 -5.09
N ILE A 65 -11.57 -2.26 -4.90
CA ILE A 65 -11.96 -0.89 -4.57
C ILE A 65 -11.25 0.15 -5.44
N PRO A 66 -11.87 1.30 -5.68
CA PRO A 66 -11.17 2.47 -6.22
C PRO A 66 -10.01 2.87 -5.30
N ILE A 67 -8.90 3.36 -5.87
CA ILE A 67 -7.71 3.75 -5.08
C ILE A 67 -8.03 4.82 -4.03
N SER A 68 -9.04 5.66 -4.30
CA SER A 68 -9.49 6.72 -3.40
C SER A 68 -10.06 6.19 -2.08
N GLN A 69 -10.49 4.93 -2.03
CA GLN A 69 -11.00 4.27 -0.84
C GLN A 69 -9.92 3.52 -0.05
N LEU A 70 -8.73 3.33 -0.64
CA LEU A 70 -7.67 2.51 -0.05
C LEU A 70 -7.28 3.00 1.35
N ARG A 71 -7.18 4.33 1.56
CA ARG A 71 -6.83 4.90 2.86
C ARG A 71 -7.77 4.44 3.96
N GLY A 72 -9.08 4.57 3.73
CA GLY A 72 -10.10 4.21 4.71
C GLY A 72 -10.05 2.72 5.03
N VAL A 73 -9.90 1.88 4.01
CA VAL A 73 -9.81 0.42 4.20
C VAL A 73 -8.56 0.03 4.98
N LEU A 74 -7.37 0.57 4.66
CA LEU A 74 -6.15 0.26 5.42
C LEU A 74 -6.22 0.80 6.84
N GLN A 75 -6.88 1.95 7.06
CA GLN A 75 -7.09 2.51 8.39
C GLN A 75 -8.01 1.62 9.24
N GLU A 76 -9.08 1.08 8.65
CA GLU A 76 -9.96 0.09 9.32
C GLU A 76 -9.16 -1.14 9.75
N LEU A 77 -8.37 -1.73 8.83
CA LEU A 77 -7.51 -2.88 9.13
C LEU A 77 -6.49 -2.55 10.23
N TYR A 78 -5.91 -1.34 10.19
CA TYR A 78 -4.98 -0.87 11.21
C TYR A 78 -5.61 -0.81 12.60
N VAL A 79 -6.81 -0.24 12.71
CA VAL A 79 -7.55 -0.12 13.98
C VAL A 79 -8.00 -1.48 14.51
N GLN A 80 -8.41 -2.38 13.61
CA GLN A 80 -8.84 -3.73 13.96
C GLN A 80 -7.67 -4.70 14.20
N ASN A 81 -6.44 -4.26 13.94
CA ASN A 81 -5.22 -5.08 13.97
C ASN A 81 -5.29 -6.29 13.03
N GLU A 82 -5.94 -6.12 11.88
CA GLU A 82 -6.01 -7.10 10.80
C GLU A 82 -4.94 -6.81 9.74
N TYR A 83 -4.53 -7.84 9.00
CA TYR A 83 -3.45 -7.77 8.01
C TYR A 83 -3.90 -8.21 6.62
N GLU A 84 -3.20 -7.75 5.59
CA GLU A 84 -3.36 -8.22 4.20
C GLU A 84 -1.98 -8.61 3.64
N ASP A 85 -1.84 -9.86 3.20
CA ASP A 85 -0.58 -10.45 2.71
C ASP A 85 -0.21 -10.00 1.28
N GLY A 86 -1.01 -9.11 0.69
CA GLY A 86 -0.78 -8.66 -0.67
C GLY A 86 -1.85 -7.69 -1.14
N VAL A 87 -1.70 -6.43 -0.74
CA VAL A 87 -2.45 -5.33 -1.35
C VAL A 87 -1.89 -5.10 -2.74
N LEU A 88 -2.71 -5.24 -3.78
CA LEU A 88 -2.32 -4.96 -5.17
C LEU A 88 -2.88 -3.61 -5.59
N MET A 89 -2.02 -2.64 -5.87
CA MET A 89 -2.40 -1.40 -6.56
C MET A 89 -2.19 -1.56 -8.06
N LEU A 90 -3.22 -1.25 -8.85
CA LEU A 90 -3.23 -1.46 -10.30
C LEU A 90 -3.45 -0.15 -11.05
N LYS A 91 -2.67 0.05 -12.11
CA LYS A 91 -2.92 1.07 -13.14
C LYS A 91 -3.79 0.49 -14.24
N GLU A 92 -4.92 1.12 -14.50
CA GLU A 92 -5.69 0.88 -15.71
C GLU A 92 -4.85 1.33 -16.91
N ARG A 93 -4.87 0.57 -18.01
CA ARG A 93 -4.25 1.09 -19.23
C ARG A 93 -5.09 2.29 -19.66
N LEU A 94 -4.50 3.48 -19.66
CA LEU A 94 -4.88 4.47 -20.66
C LEU A 94 -4.62 3.79 -22.02
N THR A 95 -5.69 3.33 -22.67
CA THR A 95 -5.63 2.95 -24.08
C THR A 95 -5.24 4.21 -24.84
N SER A 96 -3.96 4.32 -25.18
CA SER A 96 -3.44 5.30 -26.13
C SER A 96 -3.96 5.00 -27.53
#